data_AF-M6ZGQ7-F1
#
_entry.id   AF-M6ZGQ7-F1
#
_cell.length_a   1.000
_cell.length_b   1.000
_cell.length_c   1.000
_cell.angle_alpha   90.00
_cell.angle_beta   90.00
_cell.angle_gamma   90.00
#
_symmetry.space_group_name_H-M   'P 1'
#
loop_
_entity.id
_entity.type
_entity.pdbx_description
1 polymer ?
#
loop_
_entity_poly.entity_id
_entity_poly.type
_entity_poly.pdbx_seq_one_letter_code
_entity_poly.pdbx_strand_id
1 'polypeptide(L)' 'MKVVEFIKKYEITPVLAAGFLDHLRRVPEEDVKEEILRNVYQEFSGINLDK' A
#
# COMPACT_ATOMS: atom_id res chain seq x y z
N MET A 1 -2.04 -10.67 1.97
CA MET A 1 -2.94 -10.02 1.01
C MET A 1 -2.12 -9.39 -0.09
N LYS A 2 -2.66 -9.30 -1.30
CA LYS A 2 -1.97 -8.65 -2.42
C LYS A 2 -1.98 -7.13 -2.25
N VAL A 3 -0.98 -6.44 -2.81
CA VAL A 3 -0.89 -4.97 -2.77
C VAL A 3 -2.12 -4.33 -3.46
N VAL A 4 -2.62 -4.95 -4.53
CA VAL A 4 -3.83 -4.50 -5.23
C VAL A 4 -5.09 -4.63 -4.38
N GLU A 5 -5.16 -5.62 -3.49
CA GLU A 5 -6.27 -5.77 -2.55
C GLU A 5 -6.18 -4.71 -1.44
N PHE A 6 -4.96 -4.39 -1.00
CA PHE A 6 -4.71 -3.35 -0.02
C PHE A 6 -5.13 -1.96 -0.53
N ILE A 7 -4.73 -1.62 -1.77
CA ILE A 7 -5.12 -0.37 -2.44
C ILE A 7 -6.65 -0.23 -2.51
N LYS A 8 -7.35 -1.32 -2.84
CA LYS A 8 -8.82 -1.34 -2.88
C LYS A 8 -9.45 -1.21 -1.50
N LYS A 9 -8.92 -1.94 -0.51
CA LYS A 9 -9.44 -1.96 0.87
C LYS A 9 -9.44 -0.57 1.51
N TYR A 10 -8.41 0.22 1.23
CA TYR A 10 -8.21 1.56 1.82
C TYR A 10 -8.58 2.71 0.88
N GLU A 11 -9.21 2.40 -0.26
CA GLU A 11 -9.61 3.39 -1.26
C GLU A 11 -8.48 4.36 -1.64
N ILE A 12 -7.25 3.83 -1.73
CA ILE A 12 -6.05 4.63 -2.01
C ILE A 12 -6.20 5.24 -3.40
N THR A 13 -6.06 6.56 -3.48
CA THR A 13 -6.25 7.29 -4.74
C THR A 13 -5.30 6.78 -5.82
N PRO A 14 -5.68 6.84 -7.11
CA PRO A 14 -4.83 6.34 -8.19
C PRO A 14 -3.42 6.94 -8.21
N VAL A 15 -3.29 8.21 -7.82
CA VAL A 15 -2.00 8.91 -7.74
C VAL A 15 -1.13 8.33 -6.63
N LEU A 16 -1.68 8.14 -5.42
CA LEU A 16 -0.96 7.54 -4.30
C LEU A 16 -0.67 6.06 -4.55
N ALA A 17 -1.58 5.33 -5.18
CA ALA A 17 -1.40 3.93 -5.53
C ALA A 17 -0.22 3.74 -6.50
N ALA A 18 -0.10 4.58 -7.53
CA ALA A 18 1.03 4.52 -8.45
C ALA A 18 2.37 4.78 -7.75
N GLY A 19 2.44 5.82 -6.90
CA GLY A 19 3.65 6.11 -6.13
C GLY A 19 3.98 5.04 -5.09
N PHE A 20 2.96 4.47 -4.45
CA PHE A 20 3.13 3.38 -3.49
C PHE A 20 3.68 2.10 -4.16
N LEU A 21 3.16 1.76 -5.34
CA LEU A 21 3.66 0.61 -6.12
C LEU A 21 5.12 0.80 -6.55
N ASP A 22 5.49 2.00 -6.98
CA ASP A 22 6.88 2.35 -7.32
C ASP A 22 7.80 2.24 -6.08
N HIS A 23 7.35 2.77 -4.94
CA HIS A 23 8.09 2.72 -3.67
C HIS A 23 8.31 1.30 -3.15
N LEU A 24 7.31 0.43 -3.28
CA LEU A 24 7.36 -0.96 -2.80
C LEU A 24 8.46 -1.78 -3.48
N ARG A 25 8.85 -1.45 -4.72
CA ARG A 25 9.81 -2.22 -5.55
C ARG A 25 9.55 -3.74 -5.53
N ARG A 26 8.29 -4.13 -5.39
CA ARG A 26 7.83 -5.53 -5.30
C ARG A 26 6.75 -5.80 -6.34
N VAL A 27 6.55 -7.08 -6.65
CA VAL A 27 5.48 -7.49 -7.54
C VAL A 27 4.14 -7.28 -6.83
N PRO A 28 3.16 -6.57 -7.43
CA PRO A 28 1.88 -6.22 -6.78
C PRO A 28 1.03 -7.43 -6.36
N GLU A 29 1.33 -8.60 -6.93
CA GLU A 29 0.63 -9.87 -6.70
C GLU A 29 1.26 -10.74 -5.62
N GLU A 30 2.40 -10.35 -5.06
CA GLU A 30 3.00 -11.04 -3.92
C GLU A 30 2.08 -10.92 -2.70
N ASP A 31 1.88 -12.03 -1.99
CA ASP A 31 1.12 -12.00 -0.74
C ASP A 31 1.99 -11.40 0.36
N VAL A 32 1.60 -10.22 0.84
CA VAL A 32 2.30 -9.49 1.89
C VAL A 32 1.39 -9.37 3.11
N LYS A 33 1.98 -9.43 4.31
CA LYS A 33 1.25 -9.15 5.54
C LYS A 33 0.70 -7.72 5.51
N GLU A 34 -0.57 -7.56 5.83
CA GLU A 34 -1.23 -6.24 5.83
C GLU A 34 -0.50 -5.22 6.71
N GLU A 35 0.01 -5.63 7.87
CA GLU A 35 0.81 -4.79 8.77
C GLU A 35 2.04 -4.19 8.08
N ILE A 36 2.73 -4.97 7.24
CA ILE A 36 3.88 -4.49 6.48
C ILE A 36 3.43 -3.45 5.45
N LEU A 37 2.33 -3.72 4.73
CA LEU A 37 1.80 -2.78 3.74
C LEU A 37 1.35 -1.47 4.39
N ARG A 38 0.77 -1.52 5.60
CA ARG A 38 0.40 -0.34 6.38
C ARG A 38 1.63 0.48 6.79
N ASN A 39 2.63 -0.18 7.36
CA ASN A 39 3.86 0.50 7.79
C ASN A 39 4.54 1.19 6.59
N VAL A 40 4.74 0.45 5.50
CA VAL A 40 5.36 1.01 4.28
C VAL A 40 4.50 2.11 3.68
N TYR A 41 3.18 1.97 3.67
CA TYR A 41 2.29 3.03 3.15
C TYR A 41 2.35 4.30 4.02
N GLN A 42 2.39 4.16 5.35
CA GLN A 42 2.54 5.29 6.26
C GLN A 42 3.91 5.95 6.11
N GLU A 43 4.99 5.18 5.96
CA GLU A 43 6.33 5.70 5.68
C GLU A 43 6.38 6.47 4.35
N PHE A 44 5.70 5.96 3.32
CA PHE A 44 5.63 6.57 1.99
C PHE A 44 4.77 7.85 1.96
N SER A 45 3.57 7.81 2.54
CA SER A 45 2.54 8.84 2.36
C SER A 45 2.38 9.78 3.56
N GLY A 46 2.89 9.40 4.73
CA GLY A 46 2.59 10.07 6.00
C GLY A 46 1.16 9.83 6.51
N ILE A 47 0.34 9.04 5.80
CA ILE A 47 -1.06 8.78 6.14
C ILE A 47 -1.13 7.55 7.02
N ASN A 48 -1.75 7.69 8.19
CA ASN A 48 -2.07 6.57 9.06
C ASN A 48 -3.46 6.02 8.70
N LEU A 49 -3.53 4.76 8.27
CA LEU A 49 -4.78 4.09 7.85
C LEU A 49 -5.58 3.48 9.02
N ASP A 50 -5.05 3.54 10.24
CA ASP A 50 -5.71 3.11 11.49
C ASP A 50 -6.44 4.25 12.20
N LYS A 51 -6.48 5.45 11.61
CA LYS A 51 -6.99 6.67 12.22
C LYS A 51 -8.07 7.32 11.36
#